data_AF-A0A371K1P8-F1
#
_entry.id   AF-A0A371K1P8-F1
#
_cell.length_a   1.000
_cell.length_b   1.000
_cell.length_c   1.000
_cell.angle_alpha   90.00
_cell.angle_beta   90.00
_cell.angle_gamma   90.00
#
_symmetry.space_group_name_H-M   'P 1'
#
loop_
_entity.id
_entity.type
_entity.pdbx_description
1 polymer ?
#
loop_
_entity_poly.entity_id
_entity_poly.type
_entity_poly.pdbx_seq_one_letter_code
_entity_poly.pdbx_strand_id
1 'polypeptide(L)'
;MAAAVSVALNWTCVEWHPEDTWTRDLLPRLVEAGAYAPYLARAVYVIRLAGNFAISYPKGDTPAVYVGEGSFGSRIQSHKRWASQLEELVGEFQFEVCVATPRVRNCPTTYLDCEAVVLQRFRDRFGSAPLWNKQIERRRHPHHEYSQRKLDYAISKRSGARYHWALKPLPSSPFYASYQRTHV
;
A
#
# COMPACT_ATOMS: atom_id res chain seq x y z
N MET A 1 -1.64 -30.44 12.17
CA MET A 1 -1.68 -29.01 11.78
C MET A 1 -1.95 -28.95 10.29
N ALA A 2 -2.88 -28.12 9.82
CA ALA A 2 -3.11 -27.95 8.37
C ALA A 2 -1.83 -27.41 7.72
N ALA A 3 -1.44 -27.97 6.57
CA ALA A 3 -0.26 -27.51 5.83
C ALA A 3 -0.44 -26.04 5.43
N ALA A 4 0.62 -25.25 5.57
CA ALA A 4 0.61 -23.86 5.13
C ALA A 4 0.45 -23.80 3.60
N VAL A 5 -0.41 -22.91 3.12
CA VAL A 5 -0.68 -22.70 1.70
C VAL A 5 0.14 -21.51 1.22
N SER A 6 1.01 -21.73 0.24
CA SER A 6 1.74 -20.65 -0.43
C SER A 6 0.78 -19.83 -1.29
N VAL A 7 0.69 -18.53 -1.00
CA VAL A 7 -0.22 -17.61 -1.70
C VAL A 7 0.57 -16.81 -2.73
N ALA A 8 0.15 -16.91 -4.00
CA ALA A 8 0.73 -16.11 -5.06
C ALA A 8 0.41 -14.62 -4.85
N LEU A 9 1.46 -13.83 -4.65
CA LEU A 9 1.38 -12.37 -4.55
C LEU A 9 1.99 -11.78 -5.82
N ASN A 10 1.18 -11.23 -6.73
CA ASN A 10 1.69 -10.56 -7.93
C ASN A 10 1.18 -9.12 -7.91
N TRP A 11 2.10 -8.17 -7.98
CA TRP A 11 1.80 -6.74 -7.90
C TRP A 11 1.78 -6.14 -9.30
N THR A 12 0.67 -5.52 -9.64
CA THR A 12 0.54 -4.62 -10.80
C THR A 12 0.64 -3.20 -10.28
N CYS A 13 1.67 -2.47 -10.70
CA CYS A 13 1.93 -1.12 -10.22
C CYS A 13 1.83 -0.12 -11.36
N VAL A 14 1.09 0.97 -11.13
CA VAL A 14 0.88 2.05 -12.10
C VAL A 14 0.94 3.40 -11.40
N GLU A 15 1.28 4.44 -12.15
CA GLU A 15 1.14 5.83 -11.69
C GLU A 15 -0.32 6.15 -11.38
N TRP A 16 -0.55 6.99 -10.39
CA TRP A 16 -1.86 7.45 -9.98
C TRP A 16 -1.80 8.95 -9.67
N HIS A 17 -2.77 9.68 -10.20
CA HIS A 17 -3.03 11.08 -9.91
C HIS A 17 -4.36 11.20 -9.16
N PRO A 18 -4.47 12.08 -8.15
CA PRO A 18 -5.73 12.30 -7.42
C PRO A 18 -6.91 12.67 -8.34
N GLU A 19 -6.65 13.30 -9.48
CA GLU A 19 -7.66 13.64 -10.50
C GLU A 19 -8.19 12.43 -11.28
N ASP A 20 -7.46 11.31 -11.31
CA ASP A 20 -7.80 10.12 -12.10
C ASP A 20 -9.16 9.54 -11.71
N THR A 21 -10.04 9.36 -12.67
CA THR A 21 -11.29 8.63 -12.47
C THR A 21 -11.05 7.13 -12.58
N TRP A 22 -11.80 6.36 -11.80
CA TRP A 22 -11.63 4.90 -11.75
C TRP A 22 -11.82 4.25 -13.12
N THR A 23 -12.93 4.54 -13.80
CA THR A 23 -13.34 3.84 -15.02
C THR A 23 -12.58 4.30 -16.27
N ARG A 24 -12.31 5.61 -16.39
CA ARG A 24 -11.68 6.19 -17.59
C ARG A 24 -10.17 6.12 -17.54
N ASP A 25 -9.57 6.30 -16.36
CA ASP A 25 -8.14 6.59 -16.27
C ASP A 25 -7.37 5.46 -15.58
N LEU A 26 -7.77 5.04 -14.37
CA LEU A 26 -6.97 4.12 -13.56
C LEU A 26 -7.20 2.62 -13.90
N LEU A 27 -8.45 2.21 -14.09
CA LEU A 27 -8.77 0.82 -14.42
C LEU A 27 -8.12 0.38 -15.76
N PRO A 28 -8.21 1.15 -16.86
CA PRO A 28 -7.55 0.76 -18.11
C PRO A 28 -6.03 0.60 -17.95
N ARG A 29 -5.35 1.53 -17.27
CA ARG A 29 -3.90 1.42 -16.99
C ARG A 29 -3.55 0.18 -16.18
N LEU A 30 -4.35 -0.18 -15.17
CA LEU A 30 -4.13 -1.40 -14.40
C LEU A 30 -4.29 -2.65 -15.27
N VAL A 31 -5.31 -2.70 -16.13
CA VAL A 31 -5.56 -3.84 -17.02
C VAL A 31 -4.46 -3.97 -18.06
N GLU A 32 -4.03 -2.88 -18.66
CA GLU A 32 -2.88 -2.83 -19.58
C GLU A 32 -1.59 -3.31 -18.91
N ALA A 33 -1.38 -2.95 -17.64
CA ALA A 33 -0.28 -3.42 -16.82
C ALA A 33 -0.45 -4.86 -16.28
N GLY A 34 -1.50 -5.58 -16.71
CA GLY A 34 -1.70 -7.02 -16.44
C GLY A 34 -2.64 -7.36 -15.28
N ALA A 35 -3.38 -6.39 -14.72
CA ALA A 35 -4.39 -6.68 -13.71
C ALA A 35 -5.67 -7.27 -14.34
N TYR A 36 -6.29 -8.23 -13.64
CA TYR A 36 -7.59 -8.79 -14.07
C TYR A 36 -8.74 -8.05 -13.38
N ALA A 37 -9.50 -7.27 -14.15
CA ALA A 37 -10.53 -6.36 -13.63
C ALA A 37 -11.54 -7.00 -12.66
N PRO A 38 -12.12 -8.20 -12.94
CA PRO A 38 -13.05 -8.84 -12.01
C PRO A 38 -12.47 -9.16 -10.63
N TYR A 39 -11.15 -9.29 -10.51
CA TYR A 39 -10.50 -9.58 -9.24
C TYR A 39 -10.22 -8.33 -8.39
N LEU A 40 -10.35 -7.13 -8.96
CA LEU A 40 -10.12 -5.87 -8.24
C LEU A 40 -11.22 -5.56 -7.20
N ALA A 41 -12.34 -6.30 -7.22
CA ALA A 41 -13.36 -6.25 -6.17
C ALA A 41 -12.88 -6.79 -4.81
N ARG A 42 -11.81 -7.61 -4.80
CA ARG A 42 -11.17 -8.18 -3.61
C ARG A 42 -9.66 -8.15 -3.81
N ALA A 43 -9.07 -6.98 -3.62
CA ALA A 43 -7.65 -6.74 -3.81
C ALA A 43 -6.97 -6.34 -2.49
N VAL A 44 -5.64 -6.41 -2.50
CA VAL A 44 -4.77 -5.71 -1.56
C VAL A 44 -3.99 -4.68 -2.36
N TYR A 45 -3.80 -3.49 -1.82
CA TYR A 45 -3.10 -2.43 -2.52
C TYR A 45 -2.19 -1.64 -1.58
N VAL A 46 -1.14 -1.08 -2.15
CA VAL A 46 -0.23 -0.16 -1.48
C VAL A 46 -0.20 1.14 -2.27
N ILE A 47 -0.44 2.26 -1.59
CA ILE A 47 -0.25 3.60 -2.15
C ILE A 47 1.14 4.06 -1.75
N ARG A 48 1.89 4.54 -2.73
CA ARG A 48 3.29 4.90 -2.63
C ARG A 48 3.49 6.30 -3.18
N LEU A 49 4.47 7.01 -2.64
CA LEU A 49 5.05 8.16 -3.28
C LEU A 49 5.92 7.70 -4.45
N ALA A 50 5.79 8.36 -5.60
CA ALA A 50 6.68 8.23 -6.74
C ALA A 50 7.63 9.43 -6.82
N GLY A 51 8.73 9.28 -7.57
CA GLY A 51 9.76 10.32 -7.71
C GLY A 51 10.78 10.38 -6.57
N ASN A 52 11.06 11.59 -6.09
CA ASN A 52 12.25 11.91 -5.29
C ASN A 52 12.04 11.83 -3.76
N PHE A 53 10.83 11.51 -3.29
CA PHE A 53 10.47 11.61 -1.88
C PHE A 53 10.03 10.27 -1.28
N ALA A 54 10.44 10.04 -0.04
CA ALA A 54 9.97 8.96 0.82
C ALA A 54 9.49 9.54 2.16
N ILE A 55 8.78 8.74 2.95
CA ILE A 55 8.49 9.09 4.35
C ILE A 55 9.53 8.41 5.24
N SER A 56 10.08 9.19 6.16
CA SER A 56 10.96 8.68 7.22
C SER A 56 10.11 8.09 8.32
N TYR A 57 10.36 6.83 8.69
CA TYR A 57 9.73 6.11 9.80
C TYR A 57 10.80 5.71 10.82
N PRO A 58 10.45 5.28 12.05
CA PRO A 58 11.42 5.02 13.12
C PRO A 58 12.60 4.13 12.78
N LYS A 59 12.41 3.11 11.92
CA LYS A 59 13.47 2.13 11.57
C LYS A 59 13.97 2.25 10.13
N GLY A 60 13.52 3.25 9.37
CA GLY A 60 13.98 3.50 8.01
C GLY A 60 12.94 4.21 7.15
N ASP A 61 13.32 4.59 5.94
CA ASP A 61 12.41 5.34 5.06
C ASP A 61 11.81 4.45 3.98
N THR A 62 10.58 4.78 3.59
CA THR A 62 9.91 4.14 2.46
C THR A 62 8.94 5.08 1.75
N PRO A 63 8.76 4.94 0.42
CA PRO A 63 7.69 5.61 -0.31
C PRO A 63 6.29 5.16 0.09
N ALA A 64 6.11 3.99 0.71
CA ALA A 64 4.78 3.49 1.02
C ALA A 64 4.12 4.32 2.14
N VAL A 65 2.91 4.82 1.85
CA VAL A 65 2.15 5.72 2.75
C VAL A 65 0.83 5.12 3.22
N TYR A 66 0.33 4.10 2.51
CA TYR A 66 -0.91 3.42 2.88
C TYR A 66 -0.91 1.98 2.34
N VAL A 67 -1.48 1.06 3.12
CA VAL A 67 -1.84 -0.29 2.70
C VAL A 67 -3.32 -0.49 2.97
N GLY A 68 -4.05 -1.10 2.04
CA GLY A 68 -5.44 -1.43 2.27
C GLY A 68 -5.94 -2.60 1.45
N GLU A 69 -7.20 -2.92 1.67
CA GLU A 69 -7.88 -4.05 1.05
C GLU A 69 -9.28 -3.68 0.53
N GLY A 70 -9.82 -4.55 -0.32
CA GLY A 70 -11.23 -4.59 -0.67
C GLY A 70 -11.48 -4.30 -2.14
N SER A 71 -12.61 -3.64 -2.42
CA SER A 71 -12.95 -3.18 -3.76
C SER A 71 -12.10 -1.97 -4.13
N PHE A 72 -11.00 -2.21 -4.84
CA PHE A 72 -9.99 -1.19 -5.12
C PHE A 72 -10.58 0.06 -5.78
N GLY A 73 -11.47 -0.10 -6.76
CA GLY A 73 -12.09 1.04 -7.45
C GLY A 73 -12.94 1.94 -6.55
N SER A 74 -13.62 1.38 -5.55
CA SER A 74 -14.35 2.19 -4.56
C SER A 74 -13.41 2.83 -3.53
N ARG A 75 -12.39 2.08 -3.11
CA ARG A 75 -11.44 2.52 -2.09
C ARG A 75 -10.53 3.64 -2.59
N ILE A 76 -10.02 3.56 -3.81
CA ILE A 76 -9.09 4.56 -4.34
C ILE A 76 -9.76 5.94 -4.45
N GLN A 77 -11.06 5.99 -4.75
CA GLN A 77 -11.83 7.25 -4.74
C GLN A 77 -11.86 7.89 -3.35
N SER A 78 -11.95 7.08 -2.29
CA SER A 78 -11.90 7.59 -0.91
C SER A 78 -10.54 8.16 -0.50
N HIS A 79 -9.48 7.81 -1.23
CA HIS A 79 -8.12 8.29 -0.96
C HIS A 79 -7.76 9.59 -1.66
N LYS A 80 -8.51 9.98 -2.71
CA LYS A 80 -8.29 11.23 -3.45
C LYS A 80 -8.19 12.44 -2.52
N ARG A 81 -9.12 12.58 -1.57
CA ARG A 81 -9.19 13.74 -0.68
C ARG A 81 -7.89 13.98 0.09
N TRP A 82 -7.33 12.94 0.70
CA TRP A 82 -6.10 13.11 1.48
C TRP A 82 -4.87 13.20 0.58
N ALA A 83 -4.89 12.57 -0.60
CA ALA A 83 -3.81 12.66 -1.56
C ALA A 83 -3.68 14.09 -2.12
N SER A 84 -4.80 14.73 -2.49
CA SER A 84 -4.83 16.15 -2.88
C SER A 84 -4.32 17.06 -1.77
N GLN A 85 -4.68 16.81 -0.51
CA GLN A 85 -4.14 17.58 0.63
C GLN A 85 -2.62 17.45 0.77
N LEU A 86 -2.06 16.28 0.47
CA LEU A 86 -0.62 16.07 0.52
C LEU A 86 0.08 16.77 -0.65
N GLU A 87 -0.51 16.73 -1.84
CA GLU A 87 -0.05 17.44 -3.04
C GLU A 87 -0.06 18.96 -2.81
N GLU A 88 -1.14 19.52 -2.26
CA GLU A 88 -1.23 20.95 -1.91
C GLU A 88 -0.14 21.39 -0.90
N LEU A 89 0.21 20.53 0.06
CA LEU A 89 1.14 20.86 1.13
C LEU A 89 2.61 20.81 0.70
N VAL A 90 2.96 19.93 -0.22
CA VAL A 90 4.36 19.60 -0.52
C VAL A 90 4.73 19.88 -1.98
N GLY A 91 3.75 20.20 -2.84
CA GLY A 91 3.92 20.56 -4.24
C GLY A 91 3.53 19.42 -5.19
N GLU A 92 4.06 19.43 -6.41
CA GLU A 92 3.80 18.35 -7.38
C GLU A 92 4.37 17.02 -6.85
N PHE A 93 3.48 16.13 -6.43
CA PHE A 93 3.79 14.76 -6.00
C PHE A 93 3.19 13.77 -6.99
N GLN A 94 4.02 12.84 -7.45
CA GLN A 94 3.53 11.67 -8.17
C GLN A 94 3.20 10.59 -7.16
N PHE A 95 2.08 9.89 -7.36
CA PHE A 95 1.77 8.69 -6.62
C PHE A 95 1.89 7.46 -7.51
N GLU A 96 2.18 6.32 -6.89
CA GLU A 96 2.09 5.01 -7.51
C GLU A 96 1.13 4.17 -6.67
N VAL A 97 0.29 3.38 -7.33
CA VAL A 97 -0.51 2.35 -6.68
C VAL A 97 -0.05 0.98 -7.15
N CYS A 98 0.21 0.09 -6.19
CA CYS A 98 0.49 -1.31 -6.44
C CYS A 98 -0.68 -2.15 -5.98
N VAL A 99 -1.25 -2.96 -6.86
CA VAL A 99 -2.41 -3.79 -6.56
C VAL A 99 -2.08 -5.26 -6.76
N ALA A 100 -2.48 -6.09 -5.81
CA ALA A 100 -2.41 -7.54 -5.89
C ALA A 100 -3.78 -8.16 -5.61
N THR A 101 -4.04 -9.31 -6.22
CA THR A 101 -5.30 -10.04 -6.08
C THR A 101 -5.05 -11.46 -5.56
N PRO A 102 -4.62 -11.61 -4.29
CA PRO A 102 -4.29 -12.92 -3.73
C PRO A 102 -5.52 -13.82 -3.66
N ARG A 103 -5.38 -15.10 -4.07
CA ARG A 103 -6.47 -16.08 -4.12
C ARG A 103 -5.99 -17.44 -3.62
N VAL A 104 -6.83 -18.07 -2.82
CA VAL A 104 -6.74 -19.48 -2.46
C VAL A 104 -8.10 -20.11 -2.66
N ARG A 105 -8.12 -21.33 -3.21
CA ARG A 105 -9.37 -22.08 -3.47
C ARG A 105 -10.18 -22.19 -2.18
N ASN A 106 -11.48 -21.90 -2.25
CA ASN A 106 -12.42 -21.93 -1.13
C ASN A 106 -12.07 -20.99 0.05
N CYS A 107 -11.17 -20.01 -0.14
CA CYS A 107 -10.80 -19.03 0.88
C CYS A 107 -11.07 -17.60 0.37
N PRO A 108 -12.33 -17.13 0.40
CA PRO A 108 -12.70 -15.82 -0.13
C PRO A 108 -12.04 -14.66 0.63
N THR A 109 -11.56 -14.89 1.85
CA THR A 109 -10.95 -13.91 2.77
C THR A 109 -9.43 -13.79 2.64
N THR A 110 -8.80 -14.51 1.71
CA THR A 110 -7.33 -14.51 1.51
C THR A 110 -6.72 -13.10 1.40
N TYR A 111 -7.45 -12.15 0.83
CA TYR A 111 -7.01 -10.77 0.65
C TYR A 111 -6.93 -9.99 1.98
N LEU A 112 -7.85 -10.24 2.92
CA LEU A 112 -7.77 -9.69 4.28
C LEU A 112 -6.52 -10.19 4.99
N ASP A 113 -6.19 -11.46 4.77
CA ASP A 113 -5.02 -12.08 5.37
C ASP A 113 -3.71 -11.55 4.78
N CYS A 114 -3.71 -11.29 3.48
CA CYS A 114 -2.58 -10.69 2.80
C CYS A 114 -2.33 -9.25 3.28
N GLU A 115 -3.37 -8.44 3.46
CA GLU A 115 -3.23 -7.05 3.93
C GLU A 115 -2.60 -6.99 5.32
N ALA A 116 -3.10 -7.79 6.26
CA ALA A 116 -2.53 -7.93 7.59
C ALA A 116 -1.05 -8.34 7.57
N VAL A 117 -0.67 -9.30 6.71
CA VAL A 117 0.73 -9.73 6.56
C VAL A 117 1.60 -8.60 5.96
N VAL A 118 1.09 -7.84 5.00
CA VAL A 118 1.80 -6.66 4.45
C VAL A 118 2.01 -5.60 5.53
N LEU A 119 0.98 -5.31 6.34
CA LEU A 119 1.07 -4.36 7.45
C LEU A 119 2.05 -4.82 8.55
N GLN A 120 2.02 -6.11 8.90
CA GLN A 120 2.96 -6.68 9.84
C GLN A 120 4.40 -6.57 9.31
N ARG A 121 4.63 -6.96 8.05
CA ARG A 121 5.94 -6.83 7.42
C ARG A 121 6.42 -5.38 7.35
N PHE A 122 5.52 -4.43 7.10
CA PHE A 122 5.82 -3.00 7.14
C PHE A 122 6.27 -2.57 8.53
N ARG A 123 5.51 -2.94 9.58
CA ARG A 123 5.85 -2.62 10.96
C ARG A 123 7.20 -3.19 11.38
N ASP A 124 7.46 -4.45 11.05
CA ASP A 124 8.71 -5.13 11.40
C ASP A 124 9.92 -4.40 10.79
N ARG A 125 9.78 -3.88 9.56
CA ARG A 125 10.85 -3.16 8.86
C ARG A 125 10.99 -1.70 9.23
N PHE A 126 9.88 -0.98 9.43
CA PHE A 126 9.88 0.48 9.51
C PHE A 126 9.50 1.02 10.89
N GLY A 127 9.05 0.16 11.81
CA GLY A 127 8.78 0.52 13.21
C GLY A 127 7.43 1.21 13.46
N SER A 128 6.54 1.26 12.46
CA SER A 128 5.17 1.76 12.61
C SER A 128 4.24 1.17 11.56
N ALA A 129 2.96 1.55 11.56
CA ALA A 129 2.11 1.39 10.37
C ALA A 129 2.43 2.50 9.33
N PRO A 130 2.05 2.34 8.06
CA PRO A 130 2.16 3.42 7.08
C PRO A 130 1.41 4.67 7.53
N LEU A 131 1.86 5.85 7.07
CA LEU A 131 1.38 7.17 7.47
C LEU A 131 -0.15 7.28 7.66
N TRP A 132 -0.91 6.70 6.74
CA TRP A 132 -2.37 6.79 6.69
C TRP A 132 -3.12 5.59 7.27
N ASN A 133 -2.41 4.55 7.71
CA ASN A 133 -3.02 3.43 8.41
C ASN A 133 -3.23 3.81 9.88
N LYS A 134 -4.49 4.03 10.26
CA LYS A 134 -4.86 4.52 11.60
C LYS A 134 -4.70 3.47 12.71
N GLN A 135 -4.61 2.20 12.36
CA GLN A 135 -4.57 1.07 13.28
C GLN A 135 -3.59 0.03 12.79
N ILE A 136 -3.04 -0.72 13.74
CA ILE A 136 -2.24 -1.92 13.47
C ILE A 136 -3.23 -3.09 13.36
N GLU A 137 -3.23 -3.78 12.23
CA GLU A 137 -4.02 -4.99 12.05
C GLU A 137 -3.50 -6.08 13.01
N ARG A 138 -4.42 -6.75 13.72
CA ARG A 138 -4.11 -7.76 14.75
C ARG A 138 -4.45 -9.18 14.30
N ARG A 139 -5.05 -9.32 13.12
CA ARG A 139 -5.41 -10.62 12.58
C ARG A 139 -4.17 -11.51 12.45
N ARG A 140 -4.34 -12.79 12.80
CA ARG A 140 -3.30 -13.82 12.71
C ARG A 140 -3.60 -14.75 11.55
N HIS A 141 -2.55 -15.15 10.83
CA HIS A 141 -2.65 -15.94 9.60
C HIS A 141 -1.81 -17.21 9.66
N PRO A 142 -2.19 -18.19 10.50
CA PRO A 142 -1.37 -19.37 10.70
C PRO A 142 -1.28 -20.31 9.47
N HIS A 143 -2.03 -20.03 8.39
CA HIS A 143 -2.21 -20.96 7.27
C HIS A 143 -1.79 -20.42 5.90
N HIS A 144 -1.39 -19.15 5.79
CA HIS A 144 -0.97 -18.54 4.52
C HIS A 144 0.50 -18.13 4.58
N GLU A 145 1.29 -18.55 3.59
CA GLU A 145 2.67 -18.15 3.43
C GLU A 145 2.82 -17.21 2.23
N TYR A 146 3.52 -16.10 2.44
CA TYR A 146 3.79 -15.10 1.42
C TYR A 146 5.29 -14.92 1.25
N SER A 147 5.73 -14.72 0.00
CA SER A 147 7.13 -14.43 -0.29
C SER A 147 7.54 -13.08 0.30
N GLN A 148 8.52 -13.09 1.22
CA GLN A 148 9.08 -11.88 1.83
C GLN A 148 9.58 -10.89 0.78
N ARG A 149 10.27 -11.38 -0.27
CA ARG A 149 10.73 -10.54 -1.39
C ARG A 149 9.58 -9.80 -2.07
N LYS A 150 8.43 -10.45 -2.25
CA LYS A 150 7.26 -9.85 -2.91
C LYS A 150 6.50 -8.90 -1.99
N LEU A 151 6.47 -9.15 -0.68
CA LEU A 151 5.98 -8.16 0.29
C LEU A 151 6.87 -6.92 0.25
N ASP A 152 8.18 -7.11 0.35
CA ASP A 152 9.19 -6.05 0.36
C ASP A 152 9.15 -5.21 -0.91
N TYR A 153 8.90 -5.82 -2.07
CA TYR A 153 8.76 -5.11 -3.35
C TYR A 153 7.69 -4.00 -3.30
N ALA A 154 6.54 -4.29 -2.68
CA ALA A 154 5.42 -3.35 -2.62
C ALA A 154 5.55 -2.30 -1.52
N ILE A 155 6.34 -2.55 -0.48
CA ILE A 155 6.47 -1.63 0.66
C ILE A 155 7.83 -0.95 0.78
N SER A 156 8.85 -1.34 0.01
CA SER A 156 10.21 -0.80 0.11
C SER A 156 10.56 0.07 -1.10
N LYS A 157 11.68 0.79 -0.99
CA LYS A 157 12.35 1.44 -2.12
C LYS A 157 12.71 0.37 -3.15
N ARG A 158 12.38 0.57 -4.44
CA ARG A 158 12.73 -0.38 -5.51
C ARG A 158 14.16 -0.18 -5.99
N SER A 159 14.74 -1.23 -6.56
CA SER A 159 16.03 -1.12 -7.26
C SER A 159 15.94 -0.07 -8.37
N GLY A 160 16.92 0.83 -8.43
CA GLY A 160 16.97 1.94 -9.39
C GLY A 160 16.13 3.18 -9.02
N ALA A 161 15.26 3.11 -8.00
CA ALA A 161 14.51 4.27 -7.55
C ALA A 161 15.41 5.23 -6.74
N ARG A 162 15.50 6.49 -7.17
CA ARG A 162 16.30 7.53 -6.51
C ARG A 162 15.41 8.40 -5.64
N TYR A 163 15.20 7.97 -4.40
CA TYR A 163 14.60 8.82 -3.37
C TYR A 163 15.68 9.73 -2.81
N HIS A 164 15.57 11.03 -3.07
CA HIS A 164 16.53 12.05 -2.66
C HIS A 164 16.23 12.61 -1.27
N TRP A 165 14.95 12.63 -0.87
CA TRP A 165 14.51 13.20 0.39
C TRP A 165 13.59 12.25 1.15
N ALA A 166 13.74 12.21 2.47
CA ALA A 166 12.81 11.56 3.38
C ALA A 166 12.12 12.62 4.25
N LEU A 167 10.80 12.64 4.23
CA LEU A 167 9.98 13.64 4.91
C LEU A 167 9.34 13.03 6.16
N LYS A 168 9.09 13.87 7.17
CA LYS A 168 8.29 13.50 8.34
C LYS A 168 7.29 14.62 8.66
N PRO A 169 6.03 14.31 9.03
CA PRO A 169 5.10 15.34 9.47
C PRO A 169 5.64 16.09 10.71
N LEU A 170 5.53 17.42 10.70
CA LEU A 170 5.73 18.24 11.89
C LEU A 170 4.49 18.22 12.80
N PRO A 171 4.60 18.57 14.09
CA PRO A 171 3.45 18.60 15.01
C PRO A 171 2.25 19.42 14.53
N SER A 172 2.48 20.47 13.73
CA SER A 172 1.43 21.31 13.14
C SER A 172 0.72 20.68 11.94
N SER A 173 1.24 19.59 11.38
CA SER A 173 0.66 18.90 10.23
C SER A 173 -0.58 18.08 10.65
N PRO A 174 -1.65 18.07 9.84
CA PRO A 174 -2.80 17.19 10.09
C PRO A 174 -2.43 15.70 10.08
N PHE A 175 -1.25 15.34 9.55
CA PHE A 175 -0.78 13.97 9.45
C PHE A 175 -0.02 13.48 10.69
N TYR A 176 0.40 14.38 11.59
CA TYR A 176 1.28 14.05 12.71
C TYR A 176 0.68 13.05 13.69
N ALA A 177 -0.58 13.25 14.08
CA ALA A 177 -1.25 12.38 15.03
C ALA A 177 -1.43 10.94 14.49
N SER A 178 -1.65 10.79 13.18
CA SER A 178 -1.73 9.46 12.54
C SER A 178 -0.36 8.80 12.49
N TYR A 179 0.65 9.54 12.05
CA TYR A 179 2.04 9.12 11.97
C TYR A 179 2.53 8.54 13.30
N GLN A 180 2.41 9.31 14.40
CA GLN A 180 2.93 8.89 15.70
C GLN A 180 2.17 7.73 16.35
N ARG A 181 0.87 7.60 16.09
CA ARG A 181 -0.01 6.68 16.84
C ARG A 181 0.47 5.23 16.84
N THR A 182 1.13 4.80 15.77
CA THR A 182 1.51 3.39 15.55
C THR A 182 2.99 3.13 15.69
N HIS A 183 3.79 4.14 16.09
CA HIS A 183 5.21 3.95 16.40
C HIS A 183 5.37 2.97 17.56
N VAL A 184 6.40 2.13 17.47
CA VAL A 184 6.71 1.06 18.42
C VAL A 184 8.11 1.21 18.96
#